data_AF-A0ABD3D9V4-F1
#
_entry.id   AF-A0ABD3D9V4-F1
#
_cell.length_a   1.000
_cell.length_b   1.000
_cell.length_c   1.000
_cell.angle_alpha   90.00
_cell.angle_beta   90.00
_cell.angle_gamma   90.00
#
_symmetry.space_group_name_H-M   'P 1'
#
loop_
_entity.id
_entity.type
_entity.pdbx_description
1 polymer ?
#
loop_
_entity_poly.entity_id
_entity_poly.type
_entity_poly.pdbx_seq_one_letter_code
_entity_poly.pdbx_strand_id
1 'polypeptide(L)'
;MNCTLSANPNPTLRDTRPAVLAAGSALNIHIARSPKSEAKVRMRLLTHNMLSSNIKGVTNGFPLLIEVEKVVQKEVDFNADFLRNMFAKVEWKALVDASRTLGYTELPDEVDSSMLDSDEFLRKFHHALVELHLEEGSLVCPETDRKFPVNKGIPNMLLHEDEV
;
A
#
# COMPACT_ATOMS: atom_id res chain seq x y z
N MET A 1 -5.38 69.28 16.16
CA MET A 1 -4.53 69.58 17.33
C MET A 1 -3.19 70.08 16.85
N ASN A 2 -2.53 70.86 17.70
CA ASN A 2 -1.50 71.84 17.41
C ASN A 2 -0.08 71.28 17.24
N CYS A 3 0.74 72.11 16.58
CA CYS A 3 2.13 72.45 16.86
C CYS A 3 3.24 71.38 16.82
N THR A 4 4.14 71.63 15.85
CA THR A 4 5.59 71.37 15.79
C THR A 4 6.39 71.61 17.08
N LEU A 5 7.48 70.83 17.24
CA LEU A 5 8.86 71.19 17.64
C LEU A 5 9.51 69.94 18.27
N SER A 6 10.54 69.35 17.66
CA SER A 6 11.97 69.73 17.75
C SER A 6 12.71 68.80 18.70
N ALA A 7 13.80 68.21 18.22
CA ALA A 7 15.14 68.24 18.83
C ALA A 7 15.93 66.98 18.48
N ASN A 8 16.92 67.17 17.59
CA ASN A 8 18.19 66.45 17.66
C ASN A 8 19.03 67.11 18.77
N PRO A 9 19.87 66.39 19.54
CA PRO A 9 21.25 66.28 19.07
C PRO A 9 21.99 64.97 19.45
N ASN A 10 22.89 64.61 18.53
CA ASN A 10 24.00 63.65 18.62
C ASN A 10 24.91 63.89 19.84
N PRO A 11 25.52 62.83 20.41
CA PRO A 11 26.95 62.93 20.68
C PRO A 11 27.78 61.67 20.37
N THR A 12 28.84 61.93 19.60
CA THR A 12 30.24 61.51 19.81
C THR A 12 30.68 60.07 19.52
N LEU A 13 31.41 59.99 18.41
CA LEU A 13 32.39 58.99 17.98
C LEU A 13 33.54 58.83 19.02
N ARG A 14 33.85 57.61 19.44
CA ARG A 14 35.22 57.18 19.79
C ARG A 14 35.45 55.73 19.38
N ASP A 15 36.44 55.57 18.51
CA ASP A 15 37.07 54.32 18.09
C ASP A 15 37.52 53.43 19.26
N THR A 16 37.40 52.11 19.09
CA THR A 16 38.48 51.17 19.44
C THR A 16 38.29 49.79 18.78
N ARG A 17 39.18 49.52 17.80
CA ARG A 17 39.75 48.22 17.36
C ARG A 17 38.89 47.25 16.51
N PRO A 18 39.43 46.73 15.39
CA PRO A 18 38.83 45.61 14.67
C PRO A 18 39.31 44.27 15.27
N ALA A 19 38.37 43.39 15.60
CA ALA A 19 38.63 41.96 15.83
C ALA A 19 37.84 41.19 14.75
N VAL A 20 38.54 40.67 13.74
CA VAL A 20 38.88 39.24 13.59
C VAL A 20 37.68 38.38 13.16
N LEU A 21 37.70 38.05 11.86
CA LEU A 21 37.60 36.70 11.27
C LEU A 21 36.27 35.91 11.34
N ALA A 22 35.94 35.35 10.17
CA ALA A 22 35.12 34.18 9.90
C ALA A 22 33.59 34.31 10.01
N ALA A 23 32.89 34.15 8.89
CA ALA A 23 32.50 32.82 8.42
C ALA A 23 31.83 32.94 7.06
N GLY A 24 32.25 32.10 6.11
CA GLY A 24 31.59 31.99 4.81
C GLY A 24 30.14 31.55 4.98
N SER A 25 29.25 32.24 4.28
CA SER A 25 27.86 31.84 4.13
C SER A 25 27.80 30.53 3.34
N ALA A 26 27.84 29.40 4.05
CA ALA A 26 27.39 28.14 3.50
C ALA A 26 25.88 28.27 3.28
N LEU A 27 25.50 28.44 2.01
CA LEU A 27 24.12 28.37 1.56
C LEU A 27 23.63 26.93 1.85
N ASN A 28 23.07 26.70 3.03
CA ASN A 28 22.41 25.45 3.36
C ASN A 28 21.12 25.40 2.53
N ILE A 29 21.24 24.84 1.32
CA ILE A 29 20.10 24.37 0.53
C ILE A 29 19.44 23.31 1.40
N HIS A 30 18.43 23.73 2.15
CA HIS A 30 17.48 22.82 2.77
C HIS A 30 16.70 22.18 1.62
N ILE A 31 17.22 21.06 1.10
CA ILE A 31 16.41 20.16 0.30
C ILE A 31 15.37 19.62 1.27
N ALA A 32 14.21 20.27 1.28
CA ALA A 32 13.01 19.72 1.88
C ALA A 32 12.75 18.39 1.19
N ARG A 33 13.11 17.28 1.85
CA ARG A 33 12.63 15.97 1.44
C ARG A 33 11.13 16.00 1.67
N SER A 34 10.39 16.14 0.57
CA SER A 34 8.95 15.88 0.55
C SER A 34 8.70 14.54 1.25
N PRO A 35 7.74 14.42 2.18
CA PRO A 35 7.44 13.14 2.79
C PRO A 35 6.92 12.23 1.69
N LYS A 36 7.78 11.37 1.15
CA LYS A 36 7.34 10.21 0.37
C LYS A 36 6.41 9.48 1.32
N SER A 37 5.10 9.53 1.05
CA SER A 37 4.09 8.73 1.72
C SER A 37 4.69 7.35 1.88
N GLU A 38 4.92 6.92 3.12
CA GLU A 38 5.44 5.60 3.43
C GLU A 38 4.68 4.61 2.54
N ALA A 39 5.40 3.91 1.66
CA ALA A 39 4.79 2.96 0.75
C ALA A 39 4.30 1.79 1.60
N LYS A 40 3.12 1.98 2.20
CA LYS A 40 2.49 1.02 3.08
C LYS A 40 2.25 -0.23 2.26
N VAL A 41 3.04 -1.26 2.53
CA VAL A 41 2.85 -2.59 1.96
C VAL A 41 1.45 -3.04 2.38
N ARG A 42 0.66 -3.52 1.43
CA ARG A 42 -0.62 -4.15 1.72
C ARG A 42 -0.82 -5.36 0.84
N MET A 43 -1.54 -6.36 1.33
CA MET A 43 -1.74 -7.62 0.62
C MET A 43 -2.85 -7.45 -0.42
N ARG A 44 -2.47 -7.53 -1.70
CA ARG A 44 -3.43 -7.53 -2.82
C ARG A 44 -4.13 -8.89 -2.93
N LEU A 45 -5.33 -8.92 -3.53
CA LEU A 45 -5.97 -10.20 -3.86
C LEU A 45 -5.15 -11.03 -4.86
N LEU A 46 -4.35 -10.40 -5.73
CA LEU A 46 -3.37 -11.13 -6.54
C LEU A 46 -2.41 -11.97 -5.68
N THR A 47 -1.93 -11.43 -4.55
CA THR A 47 -1.04 -12.16 -3.65
C THR A 47 -1.78 -13.32 -2.99
N HIS A 48 -3.01 -13.09 -2.52
CA HIS A 48 -3.87 -14.15 -1.97
C HIS A 48 -4.04 -15.31 -2.94
N ASN A 49 -4.31 -15.00 -4.20
CA ASN A 49 -4.57 -15.98 -5.25
C ASN A 49 -3.34 -16.84 -5.61
N MET A 50 -2.14 -16.47 -5.14
CA MET A 50 -0.89 -17.19 -5.36
C MET A 50 -0.37 -17.89 -4.09
N LEU A 51 -1.08 -17.79 -2.96
CA LEU A 51 -0.68 -18.35 -1.67
C LEU A 51 -1.48 -19.61 -1.33
N SER A 52 -0.78 -20.71 -1.05
CA SER A 52 -1.34 -21.96 -0.53
C SER A 52 -0.79 -22.26 0.87
N SER A 53 -1.54 -23.05 1.64
CA SER A 53 -1.02 -23.66 2.86
C SER A 53 -0.08 -24.81 2.49
N ASN A 54 1.13 -24.79 3.05
CA ASN A 54 2.14 -25.84 2.85
C ASN A 54 2.39 -26.63 4.14
N ILE A 55 1.38 -26.74 5.01
CA ILE A 55 1.45 -27.54 6.23
C ILE A 55 1.62 -29.01 5.87
N LYS A 56 2.45 -29.72 6.62
CA LYS A 56 2.68 -31.15 6.44
C LYS A 56 1.37 -31.94 6.42
N GLY A 57 1.19 -32.76 5.39
CA GLY A 57 0.03 -33.64 5.24
C GLY A 57 -1.20 -32.98 4.62
N VAL A 58 -1.18 -31.67 4.36
CA VAL A 58 -2.24 -30.99 3.61
C VAL A 58 -2.15 -31.35 2.14
N THR A 59 -3.28 -31.76 1.57
CA THR A 59 -3.41 -32.07 0.15
C THR A 59 -4.15 -30.96 -0.60
N ASN A 60 -5.08 -30.28 0.07
CA ASN A 60 -5.86 -29.17 -0.48
C ASN A 60 -5.61 -27.87 0.31
N GLY A 61 -4.45 -27.26 0.12
CA GLY A 61 -4.05 -26.03 0.82
C GLY A 61 -4.56 -24.72 0.19
N PHE A 62 -5.38 -24.79 -0.86
CA PHE A 62 -5.81 -23.64 -1.65
C PHE A 62 -7.29 -23.77 -2.08
N PRO A 63 -8.07 -22.67 -2.12
CA PRO A 63 -7.72 -21.32 -1.67
C PRO A 63 -7.77 -21.18 -0.15
N LEU A 64 -6.91 -20.31 0.40
CA LEU A 64 -7.00 -19.93 1.81
C LEU A 64 -8.25 -19.08 2.03
N LEU A 65 -9.05 -19.38 3.04
CA LEU A 65 -10.23 -18.58 3.39
C LEU A 65 -9.77 -17.25 4.00
N ILE A 66 -10.44 -16.14 3.68
CA ILE A 66 -10.09 -14.83 4.22
C ILE A 66 -11.04 -14.50 5.37
N GLU A 67 -10.50 -14.20 6.54
CA GLU A 67 -11.21 -13.51 7.62
C GLU A 67 -10.79 -12.04 7.60
N VAL A 68 -11.72 -11.15 7.28
CA VAL A 68 -11.45 -9.72 7.09
C VAL A 68 -11.67 -8.96 8.38
N GLU A 69 -10.67 -8.18 8.80
CA GLU A 69 -10.82 -7.17 9.85
C GLU A 69 -10.79 -5.76 9.26
N LYS A 70 -9.89 -5.52 8.30
CA LYS A 70 -9.73 -4.22 7.64
C LYS A 70 -9.33 -4.33 6.18
N VAL A 71 -10.12 -3.73 5.31
CA VAL A 71 -9.85 -3.60 3.87
C VAL A 71 -9.51 -2.16 3.55
N VAL A 72 -8.58 -1.96 2.63
CA VAL A 72 -8.33 -0.64 2.03
C VAL A 72 -8.26 -0.75 0.52
N GLN A 73 -8.90 0.20 -0.15
CA GLN A 73 -8.80 0.36 -1.59
C GLN A 73 -7.69 1.35 -1.92
N LYS A 74 -6.90 1.06 -2.95
CA LYS A 74 -5.87 1.96 -3.44
C LYS A 74 -5.82 1.91 -4.95
N GLU A 75 -5.95 3.07 -5.56
CA GLU A 75 -5.87 3.22 -7.01
C GLU A 75 -4.50 2.78 -7.52
N VAL A 76 -4.50 2.03 -8.61
CA VAL A 76 -3.31 1.55 -9.31
C VAL A 76 -3.47 1.85 -10.79
N ASP A 77 -2.38 2.22 -11.47
CA ASP A 77 -2.43 2.48 -12.91
C ASP A 77 -3.02 1.28 -13.66
N PHE A 78 -4.01 1.57 -14.51
CA PHE A 78 -4.68 0.56 -15.29
C PHE A 78 -3.76 0.07 -16.41
N ASN A 79 -3.59 -1.26 -16.50
CA ASN A 79 -2.79 -1.90 -17.54
C ASN A 79 -3.49 -3.16 -18.04
N ALA A 80 -4.15 -3.05 -19.20
CA ALA A 80 -4.90 -4.14 -19.80
C ALA A 80 -4.03 -5.36 -20.17
N ASP A 81 -2.80 -5.14 -20.65
CA ASP A 81 -1.89 -6.24 -21.02
C ASP A 81 -1.44 -7.03 -19.80
N PHE A 82 -1.20 -6.36 -18.68
CA PHE A 82 -0.92 -7.02 -17.40
C PHE A 82 -2.09 -7.93 -16.98
N LEU A 83 -3.32 -7.44 -17.07
CA LEU A 83 -4.51 -8.20 -16.68
C LEU A 83 -4.71 -9.43 -17.57
N ARG A 84 -4.60 -9.28 -18.89
CA ARG A 84 -4.69 -10.41 -19.84
C ARG A 84 -3.65 -11.50 -19.53
N ASN A 85 -2.42 -11.09 -19.21
CA ASN A 85 -1.36 -12.03 -18.84
C ASN A 85 -1.58 -12.68 -17.46
N MET A 86 -2.15 -11.95 -16.50
CA MET A 86 -2.46 -12.48 -15.16
C MET A 86 -3.68 -13.39 -15.16
N PHE A 87 -4.65 -13.15 -16.04
CA PHE A 87 -5.84 -13.97 -16.15
C PHE A 87 -5.52 -15.46 -16.33
N ALA A 88 -4.50 -15.79 -17.13
CA ALA A 88 -4.05 -17.17 -17.35
C ALA A 88 -3.42 -17.84 -16.11
N LYS A 89 -3.08 -17.07 -15.06
CA LYS A 89 -2.43 -17.55 -13.84
C LYS A 89 -3.33 -17.52 -12.62
N VAL A 90 -4.41 -16.74 -12.69
CA VAL A 90 -5.32 -16.52 -11.57
C VAL A 90 -6.34 -17.65 -11.52
N GLU A 91 -6.52 -18.23 -10.33
CA GLU A 91 -7.68 -19.08 -10.09
C GLU A 91 -8.92 -18.19 -9.90
N TRP A 92 -9.80 -18.19 -10.90
CA TRP A 92 -10.92 -17.25 -10.97
C TRP A 92 -11.88 -17.41 -9.79
N LYS A 93 -12.24 -18.65 -9.46
CA LYS A 93 -13.20 -18.93 -8.38
C LYS A 93 -12.69 -18.37 -7.05
N ALA A 94 -11.41 -18.61 -6.76
CA ALA A 94 -10.76 -18.11 -5.55
C ALA A 94 -10.74 -16.56 -5.50
N LEU A 95 -10.54 -15.88 -6.63
CA LEU A 95 -10.59 -14.43 -6.69
C LEU A 95 -12.01 -13.88 -6.46
N VAL A 96 -13.02 -14.51 -7.05
CA VAL A 96 -14.43 -14.12 -6.86
C VAL A 96 -14.82 -14.28 -5.41
N ASP A 97 -14.53 -15.42 -4.79
CA ASP A 97 -14.84 -15.68 -3.38
C ASP A 97 -14.10 -14.71 -2.45
N ALA A 98 -12.80 -14.45 -2.73
CA ALA A 98 -12.02 -13.47 -1.98
C ALA A 98 -12.57 -12.05 -2.12
N SER A 99 -12.91 -11.63 -3.35
CA SER A 99 -13.43 -10.27 -3.58
C SER A 99 -14.77 -10.06 -2.89
N ARG A 100 -15.67 -11.05 -2.91
CA ARG A 100 -16.94 -11.04 -2.15
C ARG A 100 -16.71 -10.91 -0.66
N THR A 101 -15.74 -11.66 -0.14
CA THR A 101 -15.37 -11.61 1.29
C THR A 101 -14.85 -10.23 1.69
N LEU A 102 -14.18 -9.53 0.79
CA LEU A 102 -13.73 -8.14 0.98
C LEU A 102 -14.83 -7.09 0.70
N GLY A 103 -16.06 -7.51 0.37
CA GLY A 103 -17.20 -6.64 0.13
C GLY A 103 -17.37 -6.17 -1.33
N TYR A 104 -16.65 -6.77 -2.28
CA TYR A 104 -16.76 -6.46 -3.71
C TYR A 104 -17.44 -7.60 -4.48
N THR A 105 -18.59 -7.32 -5.10
CA THR A 105 -19.47 -8.35 -5.69
C THR A 105 -19.70 -8.18 -7.20
N GLU A 106 -18.97 -7.27 -7.83
CA GLU A 106 -19.15 -6.92 -9.26
C GLU A 106 -18.50 -7.92 -10.23
N LEU A 107 -17.71 -8.89 -9.73
CA LEU A 107 -17.14 -9.94 -10.56
C LEU A 107 -18.20 -11.01 -10.89
N PRO A 108 -18.27 -11.46 -12.15
CA PRO A 108 -19.15 -12.57 -12.53
C PRO A 108 -18.66 -13.90 -11.94
N ASP A 109 -19.61 -14.82 -11.68
CA ASP A 109 -19.31 -16.16 -11.18
C ASP A 109 -18.44 -16.98 -12.15
N GLU A 110 -18.74 -16.86 -13.44
CA GLU A 110 -18.03 -17.53 -14.52
C GLU A 110 -17.43 -16.51 -15.47
N VAL A 111 -16.29 -16.87 -16.05
CA VAL A 111 -15.56 -16.02 -16.98
C VAL A 111 -15.02 -16.85 -18.13
N ASP A 112 -14.98 -16.22 -19.30
CA ASP A 112 -14.34 -16.78 -20.49
C ASP A 112 -13.28 -15.82 -21.04
N SER A 113 -12.40 -16.33 -21.89
CA SER A 113 -11.30 -15.54 -22.46
C SER A 113 -11.77 -14.41 -23.38
N SER A 114 -12.98 -14.47 -23.95
CA SER A 114 -13.53 -13.41 -24.81
C SER A 114 -13.97 -12.19 -24.00
N MET A 115 -14.26 -12.36 -22.70
CA MET A 115 -14.55 -11.24 -21.80
C MET A 115 -13.35 -10.30 -21.62
N LEU A 116 -12.12 -10.76 -21.88
CA LEU A 116 -10.89 -9.95 -21.79
C LEU A 116 -10.79 -8.84 -22.84
N ASP A 117 -11.66 -8.84 -23.85
CA ASP A 117 -11.76 -7.78 -24.85
C ASP A 117 -12.65 -6.60 -24.38
N SER A 118 -13.41 -6.80 -23.29
CA SER A 118 -14.26 -5.77 -22.72
C SER A 118 -13.49 -4.89 -21.71
N ASP A 119 -13.39 -3.59 -22.00
CA ASP A 119 -12.78 -2.60 -21.09
C ASP A 119 -13.51 -2.56 -19.73
N GLU A 120 -14.84 -2.72 -19.74
CA GLU A 120 -15.64 -2.74 -18.51
C GLU A 120 -15.27 -3.93 -17.62
N PHE A 121 -15.13 -5.12 -18.22
CA PHE A 121 -14.70 -6.32 -17.50
C PHE A 121 -13.28 -6.14 -16.95
N LEU A 122 -12.35 -5.67 -17.79
CA LEU A 122 -10.97 -5.44 -17.36
C LEU A 122 -10.86 -4.45 -16.20
N ARG A 123 -11.70 -3.41 -16.16
CA ARG A 123 -11.76 -2.47 -15.02
C ARG A 123 -12.23 -3.14 -13.74
N LYS A 124 -13.30 -3.95 -13.80
CA LYS A 124 -13.79 -4.73 -12.66
C LYS A 124 -12.73 -5.73 -12.16
N PHE A 125 -12.09 -6.42 -13.10
CA PHE A 125 -11.01 -7.36 -12.81
C PHE A 125 -9.79 -6.66 -12.20
N HIS A 126 -9.37 -5.51 -12.73
CA HIS A 126 -8.29 -4.68 -12.19
C HIS A 126 -8.58 -4.25 -10.76
N HIS A 127 -9.77 -3.71 -10.51
CA HIS A 127 -10.18 -3.27 -9.19
C HIS A 127 -10.04 -4.39 -8.16
N ALA A 128 -10.64 -5.55 -8.45
CA ALA A 128 -10.57 -6.70 -7.57
C ALA A 128 -9.13 -7.19 -7.37
N LEU A 129 -8.36 -7.33 -8.45
CA LEU A 129 -7.07 -8.00 -8.43
C LEU A 129 -5.97 -7.18 -7.74
N VAL A 130 -5.93 -5.85 -7.98
CA VAL A 130 -4.80 -5.00 -7.57
C VAL A 130 -5.18 -3.78 -6.74
N GLU A 131 -6.44 -3.35 -6.72
CA GLU A 131 -6.85 -2.18 -5.94
C GLU A 131 -7.43 -2.54 -4.57
N LEU A 132 -8.04 -3.72 -4.44
CA LEU A 132 -8.47 -4.26 -3.15
C LEU A 132 -7.29 -4.83 -2.37
N HIS A 133 -7.10 -4.31 -1.16
CA HIS A 133 -6.05 -4.77 -0.27
C HIS A 133 -6.58 -5.15 1.11
N LEU A 134 -6.17 -6.32 1.61
CA LEU A 134 -6.35 -6.72 3.00
C LEU A 134 -5.26 -6.03 3.85
N GLU A 135 -5.68 -5.18 4.78
CA GLU A 135 -4.77 -4.51 5.71
C GLU A 135 -4.63 -5.28 7.03
N GLU A 136 -5.74 -5.75 7.60
CA GLU A 136 -5.79 -6.55 8.82
C GLU A 136 -6.78 -7.70 8.64
N GLY A 137 -6.44 -8.89 9.12
CA GLY A 137 -7.26 -10.09 8.99
C GLY A 137 -6.47 -11.37 9.20
N SER A 138 -6.99 -12.48 8.70
CA SER A 138 -6.32 -13.78 8.71
C SER A 138 -6.61 -14.58 7.45
N LEU A 139 -5.67 -15.41 7.03
CA LEU A 139 -5.86 -16.44 6.01
C LEU A 139 -5.99 -17.78 6.71
N VAL A 140 -7.02 -18.56 6.42
CA VAL A 140 -7.31 -19.83 7.09
C VAL A 140 -7.13 -20.97 6.10
N CYS A 141 -6.33 -21.97 6.49
CA CYS A 141 -6.18 -23.19 5.70
C CYS A 141 -7.51 -23.96 5.69
N PRO A 142 -8.06 -24.33 4.52
CA PRO A 142 -9.37 -24.97 4.44
C PRO A 142 -9.38 -26.41 4.98
N GLU A 143 -8.22 -27.06 5.12
CA GLU A 143 -8.12 -28.45 5.58
C GLU A 143 -7.78 -28.57 7.07
N THR A 144 -6.96 -27.66 7.60
CA THR A 144 -6.43 -27.74 8.97
C THR A 144 -6.95 -26.66 9.90
N ASP A 145 -7.73 -25.70 9.38
CA ASP A 145 -8.15 -24.48 10.08
C ASP A 145 -7.00 -23.62 10.64
N ARG A 146 -5.76 -23.90 10.22
CA ARG A 146 -4.60 -23.11 10.64
C ARG A 146 -4.74 -21.69 10.13
N LYS A 147 -4.66 -20.73 11.06
CA LYS A 147 -4.74 -19.30 10.79
C LYS A 147 -3.35 -18.69 10.56
N PHE A 148 -3.22 -17.93 9.49
CA PHE A 148 -2.08 -17.11 9.13
C PHE A 148 -2.46 -15.63 9.25
N PRO A 149 -2.03 -14.93 10.30
CA PRO A 149 -2.46 -13.56 10.53
C PRO A 149 -1.88 -12.61 9.47
N VAL A 150 -2.67 -11.62 9.07
CA VAL A 150 -2.28 -10.53 8.19
C VAL A 150 -2.28 -9.24 9.00
N ASN A 151 -1.10 -8.63 9.16
CA ASN A 151 -0.96 -7.38 9.90
C ASN A 151 -0.23 -6.35 9.03
N LYS A 152 -0.81 -5.14 8.92
CA LYS A 152 -0.35 -4.10 7.99
C LYS A 152 -0.16 -4.66 6.57
N GLY A 153 -1.07 -5.54 6.17
CA GLY A 153 -1.12 -6.23 4.90
C GLY A 153 0.12 -7.05 4.56
N ILE A 154 0.83 -7.55 5.57
CA ILE A 154 1.88 -8.56 5.42
C ILE A 154 1.34 -9.87 6.01
N PRO A 155 1.10 -10.91 5.20
CA PRO A 155 0.70 -12.22 5.69
C PRO A 155 1.88 -12.93 6.37
N ASN A 156 1.67 -13.44 7.57
CA ASN A 156 2.65 -14.30 8.25
C ASN A 156 2.35 -15.78 7.97
N MET A 157 3.08 -16.34 7.00
CA MET A 157 2.97 -17.74 6.57
C MET A 157 4.03 -18.66 7.24
N LEU A 158 4.65 -18.22 8.34
CA LEU A 158 5.64 -19.04 9.04
C LEU A 158 4.98 -20.23 9.73
N LEU A 159 5.59 -21.40 9.54
CA LEU A 159 5.22 -22.66 10.17
C LEU A 159 6.22 -23.00 11.27
N HIS A 160 5.77 -23.68 12.32
CA HIS A 160 6.65 -24.26 13.32
C HIS A 160 7.39 -25.49 12.76
N GLU A 161 8.50 -25.88 13.39
CA GLU A 161 9.33 -27.02 12.93
C GLU A 161 8.52 -28.33 12.84
N ASP A 162 7.52 -28.49 13.70
CA ASP A 162 6.62 -29.65 13.71
C ASP A 162 5.55 -29.62 12.59
N GLU A 163 5.32 -28.45 11.96
CA GLU A 163 4.29 -28.24 10.93
C GLU A 163 4.83 -28.38 9.49
N VAL A 164 6.13 -28.68 9.31
CA VAL A 164 6.83 -28.82 8.00
C VAL A 164 7.16 -30.28 7.66
#